data_AF-A0A7X6D0Z5-F1
#
_entry.id   AF-A0A7X6D0Z5-F1
#
_cell.length_a   1.000
_cell.length_b   1.000
_cell.length_c   1.000
_cell.angle_alpha   90.00
_cell.angle_beta   90.00
_cell.angle_gamma   90.00
#
_symmetry.space_group_name_H-M   'P 1'
#
loop_
_entity.id
_entity.type
_entity.pdbx_description
1 polymer ?
#
loop_
_entity_poly.entity_id
_entity_poly.type
_entity_poly.pdbx_seq_one_letter_code
_entity_poly.pdbx_strand_id
1 'polypeptide(L)'
;MTAPRATPAVRARSLRLTANEIRIGDLVAFGGTTLAVTFREHRGGVVRLELGTLARVTLAPAVALTVTRPTRLLPGEPRPARPGRRRTADAPGGGTARIPAVGP
;
A
#
# COMPACT_ATOMS: atom_id res chain seq x y z
N MET A 1 19.02 -13.41 -31.16
CA MET A 1 19.40 -12.53 -30.04
C MET A 1 18.12 -12.16 -29.29
N THR A 2 17.79 -12.91 -28.23
CA THR A 2 16.50 -12.78 -27.52
C THR A 2 16.68 -11.79 -26.37
N ALA A 3 15.90 -10.70 -26.37
CA ALA A 3 15.93 -9.73 -25.28
C ALA A 3 15.60 -10.40 -23.94
N PRO A 4 16.29 -10.04 -22.83
CA PRO A 4 15.98 -10.59 -21.51
C PRO A 4 14.56 -10.19 -21.11
N ARG A 5 13.75 -11.20 -20.75
CA ARG A 5 12.37 -11.02 -20.30
C ARG A 5 12.40 -10.26 -18.98
N ALA A 6 11.93 -9.01 -18.97
CA ALA A 6 11.89 -8.20 -17.77
C ALA A 6 11.12 -8.92 -16.65
N THR A 7 11.77 -9.12 -15.50
CA THR A 7 11.13 -9.71 -14.33
C THR A 7 10.11 -8.73 -13.77
N PRO A 8 8.83 -9.13 -13.58
CA PRO A 8 7.82 -8.23 -13.04
C PRO A 8 8.20 -7.84 -11.61
N ALA A 9 8.23 -6.54 -11.32
CA ALA A 9 8.50 -6.05 -9.98
C ALA A 9 7.27 -6.29 -9.09
N VAL A 10 7.44 -6.99 -7.98
CA VAL A 10 6.38 -7.18 -6.98
C VAL A 10 6.56 -6.14 -5.88
N ARG A 11 5.49 -5.40 -5.58
CA ARG A 11 5.40 -4.59 -4.36
C ARG A 11 4.38 -5.20 -3.43
N ALA A 12 4.62 -5.13 -2.14
CA ALA A 12 3.65 -5.52 -1.13
C ALA A 12 3.36 -4.34 -0.21
N ARG A 13 2.13 -4.25 0.28
CA ARG A 13 1.73 -3.30 1.32
C ARG A 13 0.96 -4.06 2.40
N SER A 14 1.28 -3.77 3.65
CA SER A 14 0.47 -4.19 4.80
C SER A 14 -0.68 -3.22 4.96
N LEU A 15 -1.88 -3.77 5.07
CA LEU A 15 -3.15 -3.07 5.17
C LEU A 15 -3.92 -3.64 6.36
N ARG A 16 -4.78 -2.82 6.95
CA ARG A 16 -5.74 -3.29 7.93
C ARG A 16 -7.10 -3.32 7.27
N LEU A 17 -7.63 -4.52 7.04
CA LEU A 17 -8.84 -4.75 6.26
C LEU A 17 -9.83 -5.55 7.10
N THR A 18 -11.11 -5.26 6.96
CA THR A 18 -12.16 -6.10 7.53
C THR A 18 -12.18 -7.46 6.83
N ALA A 19 -12.68 -8.50 7.50
CA ALA A 19 -12.80 -9.83 6.93
C ALA A 19 -13.58 -9.81 5.59
N ASN A 20 -14.53 -8.88 5.45
CA ASN A 20 -15.29 -8.71 4.20
C ASN A 20 -14.45 -8.15 3.04
N GLU A 21 -13.36 -7.43 3.30
CA GLU A 21 -12.50 -6.81 2.27
C GLU A 21 -11.33 -7.69 1.83
N ILE A 22 -11.12 -8.81 2.52
CA ILE A 22 -10.08 -9.79 2.20
C ILE A 22 -10.40 -10.50 0.89
N ARG A 23 -9.38 -10.81 0.11
CA ARG A 23 -9.48 -11.46 -1.20
C ARG A 23 -8.60 -12.69 -1.26
N ILE A 24 -8.94 -13.63 -2.14
CA ILE A 24 -8.04 -14.75 -2.47
C ILE A 24 -6.72 -14.19 -3.00
N GLY A 25 -5.61 -14.76 -2.55
CA GLY A 25 -4.26 -14.30 -2.85
C GLY A 25 -3.70 -13.24 -1.88
N ASP A 26 -4.53 -12.71 -0.99
CA ASP A 26 -4.04 -11.92 0.14
C ASP A 26 -3.24 -12.79 1.11
N LEU A 27 -2.24 -12.20 1.76
CA LEU A 27 -1.47 -12.86 2.80
C LEU A 27 -1.91 -12.35 4.17
N VAL A 28 -2.35 -13.24 5.07
CA VAL A 28 -2.84 -12.89 6.41
C VAL A 28 -1.85 -13.36 7.46
N ALA A 29 -1.55 -12.49 8.44
CA ALA A 29 -0.80 -12.89 9.62
C ALA A 29 -1.71 -13.66 10.58
N PHE A 30 -1.39 -14.92 10.85
CA PHE A 30 -2.15 -15.82 11.71
C PHE A 30 -1.21 -16.66 12.57
N GLY A 31 -1.31 -16.54 13.91
CA GLY A 31 -0.48 -17.30 14.84
C GLY A 31 1.03 -17.12 14.65
N GLY A 32 1.47 -15.90 14.26
CA GLY A 32 2.88 -15.60 13.96
C GLY A 32 3.35 -16.02 12.57
N THR A 33 2.52 -16.72 11.79
CA THR A 33 2.82 -17.13 10.42
C THR A 33 2.07 -16.27 9.40
N THR A 34 2.65 -16.05 8.21
CA THR A 34 1.95 -15.39 7.11
C THR A 34 1.43 -16.44 6.12
N LEU A 35 0.11 -16.50 5.94
CA LEU A 35 -0.56 -17.53 5.16
C LEU A 35 -1.37 -16.91 4.02
N ALA A 36 -1.38 -17.57 2.86
CA ALA A 36 -2.16 -17.14 1.71
C ALA A 36 -3.64 -17.52 1.88
N VAL A 37 -4.53 -16.58 1.60
CA VAL A 37 -5.97 -16.85 1.50
C VAL A 37 -6.21 -17.62 0.20
N THR A 38 -6.61 -18.88 0.32
CA THR A 38 -6.87 -19.78 -0.82
C THR A 38 -8.36 -19.90 -1.14
N PHE A 39 -9.21 -19.68 -0.13
CA PHE A 39 -10.67 -19.68 -0.29
C PHE A 39 -11.30 -18.60 0.57
N ARG A 40 -12.40 -18.01 0.05
CA ARG A 40 -13.23 -17.06 0.77
C ARG A 40 -14.70 -17.29 0.43
N GLU A 41 -15.52 -17.35 1.46
CA GLU A 41 -16.98 -17.41 1.36
C GLU A 41 -17.60 -16.44 2.35
N HIS A 42 -18.65 -15.73 1.91
CA HIS A 42 -19.46 -14.89 2.79
C HIS A 42 -20.90 -15.39 2.74
N ARG A 43 -21.39 -15.93 3.86
CA ARG A 43 -22.73 -16.52 3.97
C ARG A 43 -23.27 -16.34 5.37
N GLY A 44 -24.55 -16.00 5.50
CA GLY A 44 -25.23 -15.93 6.80
C GLY A 44 -24.61 -14.93 7.79
N GLY A 45 -24.03 -13.83 7.29
CA GLY A 45 -23.43 -12.80 8.15
C GLY A 45 -22.06 -13.15 8.72
N VAL A 46 -21.38 -14.18 8.20
CA VAL A 46 -20.00 -14.51 8.54
C VAL A 46 -19.14 -14.66 7.29
N VAL A 47 -17.84 -14.43 7.46
CA VAL A 47 -16.82 -14.69 6.43
C VAL A 47 -16.03 -15.93 6.83
N ARG A 48 -15.98 -16.94 5.96
CA ARG A 48 -15.09 -18.10 6.09
C ARG A 48 -13.88 -17.90 5.18
N LEU A 49 -12.69 -18.03 5.75
CA LEU A 49 -11.42 -18.00 5.02
C LEU A 49 -10.69 -19.31 5.20
N GLU A 50 -10.13 -19.84 4.12
CA GLU A 50 -9.10 -20.87 4.20
C GLU A 50 -7.73 -20.22 3.96
N LEU A 51 -6.79 -20.53 4.85
CA LEU A 51 -5.43 -20.00 4.87
C LEU A 51 -4.47 -21.14 4.50
N GLY A 52 -4.21 -21.27 3.20
CA GLY A 52 -3.48 -22.42 2.65
C GLY A 52 -4.19 -23.73 2.98
N THR A 53 -3.40 -24.73 3.38
CA THR A 53 -3.89 -26.03 3.89
C THR A 53 -3.89 -26.09 5.42
N LEU A 54 -3.46 -25.03 6.11
CA LEU A 54 -3.10 -25.07 7.52
C LEU A 54 -4.21 -24.61 8.44
N ALA A 55 -5.01 -23.62 8.03
CA ALA A 55 -6.02 -23.05 8.90
C ALA A 55 -7.30 -22.69 8.15
N ARG A 56 -8.40 -22.80 8.88
CA ARG A 56 -9.72 -22.32 8.48
C ARG A 56 -10.24 -21.42 9.59
N VAL A 57 -10.68 -20.23 9.23
CA VAL A 57 -11.19 -19.25 10.19
C VAL A 57 -12.56 -18.75 9.75
N THR A 58 -13.46 -18.63 10.71
CA THR A 58 -14.77 -18.02 10.55
C THR A 58 -14.81 -16.75 11.38
N LEU A 59 -15.12 -15.63 10.75
CA LEU A 59 -15.02 -14.31 11.37
C LEU A 59 -16.31 -13.54 11.12
N ALA A 60 -16.65 -12.65 12.06
CA ALA A 60 -17.65 -11.62 11.77
C ALA A 60 -17.10 -10.67 10.67
N PRO A 61 -17.95 -10.17 9.74
CA PRO A 61 -17.51 -9.43 8.57
C PRO A 61 -16.68 -8.18 8.89
N ALA A 62 -16.96 -7.54 10.03
CA ALA A 62 -16.29 -6.32 10.48
C ALA A 62 -14.96 -6.55 11.22
N VAL A 63 -14.56 -7.80 11.49
CA VAL A 63 -13.29 -8.09 12.17
C VAL A 63 -12.13 -7.62 11.31
N ALA A 64 -11.31 -6.72 11.85
CA ALA A 64 -10.15 -6.18 11.15
C ALA A 64 -8.92 -7.11 11.30
N LEU A 65 -8.32 -7.47 10.17
CA LEU A 65 -7.12 -8.28 10.08
C LEU A 65 -5.98 -7.50 9.43
N THR A 66 -4.75 -7.85 9.80
CA THR A 66 -3.54 -7.37 9.13
C THR A 66 -3.27 -8.23 7.91
N VAL A 67 -3.26 -7.60 6.74
CA VAL A 67 -3.18 -8.26 5.45
C VAL A 67 -2.04 -7.66 4.65
N THR A 68 -1.19 -8.51 4.08
CA THR A 68 -0.19 -8.11 3.10
C THR A 68 -0.69 -8.44 1.70
N ARG A 69 -0.93 -7.41 0.89
CA ARG A 69 -1.43 -7.58 -0.48
C ARG A 69 -0.31 -7.35 -1.49
N PRO A 70 0.13 -8.38 -2.23
CA PRO A 70 1.09 -8.20 -3.32
C PRO A 70 0.40 -7.53 -4.52
N THR A 71 0.94 -6.40 -4.96
CA THR A 71 0.61 -5.74 -6.22
C THR A 71 1.69 -6.10 -7.22
N ARG A 72 1.32 -6.85 -8.27
CA ARG A 72 2.20 -7.09 -9.41
C ARG A 72 2.23 -5.81 -10.24
N LEU A 73 3.39 -5.19 -10.36
CA LEU A 73 3.58 -4.12 -11.35
C LEU A 73 3.96 -4.79 -12.67
N LEU A 74 3.19 -4.51 -13.72
CA LEU A 74 3.52 -4.99 -15.05
C LEU A 74 4.75 -4.25 -15.59
N PRO A 75 5.65 -4.92 -16.35
CA PRO A 75 6.74 -4.21 -17.02
C PRO A 75 6.17 -3.12 -17.94
N GLY A 76 6.54 -1.85 -17.67
CA GLY A 76 6.05 -0.69 -18.42
C GLY A 76 4.92 0.11 -17.73
N GLU A 77 4.42 -0.33 -16.59
CA GLU A 77 3.40 0.40 -15.84
C GLU A 77 4.03 1.63 -15.13
N PRO A 78 3.48 2.85 -15.32
CA PRO A 78 4.06 4.06 -14.75
C PRO A 78 4.05 3.96 -13.23
N ARG A 79 5.26 4.01 -12.65
CA ARG A 79 5.46 4.03 -11.21
C ARG A 79 4.65 5.21 -10.65
N PRO A 80 3.73 5.00 -9.69
CA PRO A 80 2.99 6.12 -9.11
C PRO A 80 4.01 7.10 -8.53
N ALA A 81 4.02 8.31 -9.07
CA ALA A 81 4.93 9.36 -8.66
C ALA A 81 4.76 9.57 -7.16
N ARG A 82 5.84 9.41 -6.39
CA ARG A 82 5.85 9.87 -5.00
C ARG A 82 5.53 11.37 -5.03
N PRO A 83 4.63 11.88 -4.18
CA PRO A 83 4.47 13.31 -4.04
C PRO A 83 5.84 13.90 -3.70
N GLY A 84 6.38 14.69 -4.63
CA GLY A 84 7.65 15.37 -4.43
C GLY A 84 7.54 16.22 -3.18
N ARG A 85 8.37 15.90 -2.18
CA ARG A 85 8.64 16.76 -1.04
C ARG A 85 8.99 18.14 -1.59
N ARG A 86 8.07 19.11 -1.51
CA ARG A 86 8.36 20.52 -1.83
C ARG A 86 9.51 20.94 -0.93
N ARG A 87 10.72 21.00 -1.51
CA ARG A 87 11.81 21.77 -0.93
C ARG A 87 11.46 23.22 -1.20
N THR A 88 10.97 23.94 -0.19
CA THR A 88 11.23 25.37 -0.07
C THR A 88 12.74 25.49 0.12
N ALA A 89 13.45 25.74 -0.98
CA ALA A 89 14.85 26.13 -0.96
C ALA A 89 14.90 27.63 -1.27
N ASP A 90 15.71 28.30 -0.46
CA ASP A 90 16.01 29.72 -0.43
C ASP A 90 16.12 30.40 -1.80
N ALA A 91 15.55 31.60 -1.87
CA ALA A 91 15.95 32.61 -2.82
C ALA A 91 16.94 33.56 -2.14
N PRO A 92 18.20 33.68 -2.60
CA PRO A 92 19.08 34.76 -2.18
C PRO A 92 18.99 35.95 -3.15
N GLY A 93 18.96 37.16 -2.58
CA GLY A 93 19.67 38.31 -3.13
C GLY A 93 18.88 39.30 -3.99
N GLY A 94 18.75 40.52 -3.45
CA GLY A 94 19.00 41.74 -4.22
C GLY A 94 17.81 42.68 -4.40
N GLY A 95 17.86 43.85 -3.75
CA GLY A 95 16.94 44.94 -4.06
C GLY A 95 16.85 46.00 -2.97
N THR A 96 17.94 46.73 -2.76
CA THR A 96 17.99 47.98 -1.97
C THR A 96 16.91 48.97 -2.42
N ALA A 97 15.91 49.21 -1.57
CA ALA A 97 14.97 50.32 -1.71
C ALA A 97 15.05 51.23 -0.47
N ARG A 98 15.90 52.24 -0.63
CA ARG A 98 15.93 53.58 -0.02
C ARG A 98 14.96 53.84 1.13
N ILE A 99 15.56 54.08 2.30
CA ILE A 99 15.00 54.86 3.41
C ILE A 99 15.09 56.35 3.01
N PRO A 100 14.00 57.14 3.07
CA PRO A 100 14.14 58.57 3.27
C PRO A 100 14.12 58.88 4.77
N ALA A 101 15.15 59.59 5.20
CA ALA A 101 15.26 60.18 6.52
C ALA A 101 14.39 61.45 6.64
N VAL A 102 13.75 61.61 7.80
CA VAL A 102 13.55 62.85 8.60
C VAL A 102 13.12 64.11 7.83
N GLY A 103 11.87 64.58 7.96
CA GLY A 103 11.36 65.47 9.03
C GLY A 103 11.16 66.90 8.47
N PRO A 104 10.44 67.85 9.09
CA PRO A 104 9.69 67.85 10.35
C PRO A 104 8.18 67.58 10.20
#